data_AF-A0A2A5AGW0-F1
#
_entry.id   AF-A0A2A5AGW0-F1
#
_cell.length_a   1.000
_cell.length_b   1.000
_cell.length_c   1.000
_cell.angle_alpha   90.00
_cell.angle_beta   90.00
_cell.angle_gamma   90.00
#
_symmetry.space_group_name_H-M   'P 1'
#
loop_
_entity.id
_entity.type
_entity.pdbx_description
1 polymer ?
#
loop_
_entity_poly.entity_id
_entity_poly.type
_entity_poly.pdbx_seq_one_letter_code
_entity_poly.pdbx_strand_id
1 'polypeptide(L)'
;MIDHVTIAVSDVEKSKLFYEAIFKPLAYKLSFGEENIFYAFEMGKGFLFEIAQYKGKTPITGTHIAFRVDTKEKVDSFFELAIKLGAKDNGKPGPRPEYTKNYYACFFYDLDGHNIEAVFDVFEKE
;
A
#
# COMPACT_ATOMS: atom_id res chain seq x y z
N MET A 1 9.87 -8.03 -11.68
CA MET A 1 9.76 -6.56 -11.62
C MET A 1 8.38 -6.21 -12.14
N ILE A 2 7.63 -5.38 -11.41
CA ILE A 2 6.30 -4.89 -11.82
C ILE A 2 6.48 -3.44 -12.24
N ASP A 3 5.95 -3.09 -13.42
CA ASP A 3 6.01 -1.71 -13.94
C ASP A 3 4.97 -0.82 -13.23
N HIS A 4 3.72 -1.25 -13.26
CA HIS A 4 2.61 -0.63 -12.54
C HIS A 4 1.59 -1.67 -12.09
N VAL A 5 0.76 -1.29 -11.13
CA VAL A 5 -0.42 -2.05 -10.71
C VAL A 5 -1.57 -1.09 -10.46
N THR A 6 -2.78 -1.47 -10.88
CA THR A 6 -4.01 -0.71 -10.61
C THR A 6 -4.95 -1.55 -9.77
N ILE A 7 -5.43 -1.00 -8.65
CA ILE A 7 -6.51 -1.60 -7.86
C ILE A 7 -7.78 -0.76 -7.98
N ALA A 8 -8.93 -1.42 -7.93
CA ALA A 8 -10.21 -0.74 -8.04
C ALA A 8 -10.76 -0.40 -6.65
N VAL A 9 -11.14 0.87 -6.45
CA VAL A 9 -11.65 1.40 -5.19
C VAL A 9 -13.08 1.93 -5.35
N SER A 10 -13.88 1.89 -4.29
CA SER A 10 -15.29 2.29 -4.36
C SER A 10 -15.48 3.81 -4.40
N ASP A 11 -14.55 4.56 -3.82
CA ASP A 11 -14.53 6.03 -3.81
C ASP A 11 -13.09 6.49 -4.04
N VAL A 12 -12.79 6.85 -5.29
CA VAL A 12 -11.42 7.16 -5.71
C VAL A 12 -10.88 8.44 -5.08
N GLU A 13 -11.74 9.40 -4.73
CA GLU A 13 -11.33 10.65 -4.10
C GLU A 13 -11.00 10.46 -2.62
N LYS A 14 -11.79 9.67 -1.89
CA LYS A 14 -11.42 9.27 -0.50
C LYS A 14 -10.17 8.42 -0.49
N SER A 15 -10.07 7.47 -1.41
CA SER A 15 -8.91 6.58 -1.51
C SER A 15 -7.65 7.35 -1.86
N LYS A 16 -7.73 8.36 -2.75
CA LYS A 16 -6.61 9.26 -3.06
C LYS A 16 -6.07 9.93 -1.80
N LEU A 17 -6.94 10.54 -1.00
CA LEU A 17 -6.54 11.23 0.24
C LEU A 17 -5.93 10.26 1.25
N PHE A 18 -6.49 9.06 1.36
CA PHE A 18 -5.96 7.98 2.20
C PHE A 18 -4.55 7.57 1.75
N TYR A 19 -4.38 7.17 0.48
CA TYR A 19 -3.12 6.71 -0.08
C TYR A 19 -2.04 7.79 -0.10
N GLU A 20 -2.40 9.02 -0.47
CA GLU A 20 -1.47 10.16 -0.43
C GLU A 20 -0.94 10.41 0.98
N ALA A 21 -1.77 10.23 2.01
CA ALA A 21 -1.34 10.37 3.39
C ALA A 21 -0.44 9.20 3.82
N ILE A 22 -0.90 7.95 3.69
CA ILE A 22 -0.14 6.78 4.15
C ILE A 22 1.17 6.58 3.38
N PHE A 23 1.30 7.09 2.16
CA PHE A 23 2.54 6.98 1.39
C PHE A 23 3.63 7.99 1.76
N LYS A 24 3.33 9.01 2.58
CA LYS A 24 4.35 10.00 3.01
C LYS A 24 5.59 9.37 3.67
N PRO A 25 5.48 8.42 4.60
CA PRO A 25 6.65 7.76 5.20
C PRO A 25 7.48 6.96 4.20
N LEU A 26 6.87 6.49 3.11
CA LEU A 26 7.54 5.74 2.04
C LEU A 26 8.14 6.66 0.96
N ALA A 27 7.89 7.97 1.06
CA ALA A 27 8.25 8.99 0.09
C ALA A 27 7.63 8.81 -1.31
N TYR A 28 6.53 8.04 -1.42
CA TYR A 28 5.76 7.97 -2.67
C TYR A 28 4.86 9.19 -2.79
N LYS A 29 4.62 9.63 -4.02
CA LYS A 29 3.93 10.89 -4.29
C LYS A 29 2.88 10.69 -5.37
N LEU A 30 1.79 11.43 -5.26
CA LEU A 30 0.85 11.57 -6.37
C LEU A 30 1.60 12.12 -7.59
N SER A 31 1.52 11.40 -8.70
CA SER A 31 2.21 11.73 -9.95
C SER A 31 1.24 12.41 -10.92
N PHE A 32 0.19 11.69 -11.32
CA PHE A 32 -0.87 12.18 -12.20
C PHE A 32 -2.18 11.46 -11.92
N GLY A 33 -3.27 11.92 -12.50
CA GLY A 33 -4.58 11.30 -12.39
C GLY A 33 -5.66 12.19 -13.01
N GLU A 34 -6.89 11.68 -12.95
CA GLU A 34 -8.08 12.37 -13.42
C GLU A 34 -9.20 12.22 -12.38
N GLU A 35 -9.80 13.35 -12.01
CA GLU A 35 -10.80 13.43 -10.94
C GLU A 35 -11.96 12.47 -11.19
N ASN A 36 -12.36 11.73 -10.16
CA ASN A 36 -13.40 10.69 -10.22
C ASN A 36 -13.10 9.52 -11.20
N ILE A 37 -11.88 9.42 -11.75
CA ILE A 37 -11.48 8.32 -12.63
C ILE A 37 -10.36 7.49 -12.02
N PHE A 38 -9.17 8.08 -11.79
CA PHE A 38 -8.01 7.34 -11.29
C PHE A 38 -6.91 8.27 -10.77
N TYR A 39 -6.01 7.73 -9.95
CA TYR A 39 -4.80 8.41 -9.49
C TYR A 39 -3.61 7.45 -9.46
N ALA A 40 -2.45 7.93 -9.90
CA ALA A 40 -1.19 7.19 -9.94
C ALA A 40 -0.18 7.77 -8.95
N PHE A 41 0.42 6.91 -8.14
CA PHE A 41 1.45 7.24 -7.17
C PHE A 41 2.80 6.70 -7.65
N GLU A 42 3.79 7.59 -7.77
CA GLU A 42 5.16 7.24 -8.16
C GLU A 42 5.92 6.66 -6.96
N MET A 43 6.39 5.42 -7.12
CA MET A 43 7.13 4.65 -6.11
C MET A 43 8.66 4.74 -6.28
N GLY A 44 9.11 5.52 -7.25
CA GLY A 44 10.51 5.70 -7.62
C GLY A 44 10.88 4.89 -8.86
N LYS A 45 11.81 5.45 -9.66
CA LYS A 45 12.31 4.85 -10.92
C LYS A 45 11.23 4.62 -12.00
N GLY A 46 10.10 5.33 -11.93
CA GLY A 46 9.01 5.26 -12.90
C GLY A 46 7.98 4.15 -12.60
N PHE A 47 8.04 3.52 -11.43
CA PHE A 47 7.10 2.48 -11.05
C PHE A 47 5.85 3.07 -10.39
N LEU A 48 4.68 2.58 -10.78
CA LEU A 48 3.40 3.17 -10.35
C LEU A 48 2.54 2.22 -9.52
N PHE A 49 1.94 2.77 -8.47
CA PHE A 49 0.78 2.19 -7.82
C PHE A 49 -0.43 3.06 -8.14
N GLU A 50 -1.48 2.47 -8.67
CA GLU A 50 -2.64 3.19 -9.16
C GLU A 50 -3.90 2.72 -8.45
N ILE A 51 -4.80 3.68 -8.22
CA ILE A 51 -6.17 3.43 -7.80
C ILE A 51 -7.11 3.92 -8.88
N ALA A 52 -8.17 3.17 -9.16
CA ALA A 52 -9.17 3.53 -10.15
C ALA A 52 -10.58 3.40 -9.57
N GLN A 53 -11.45 4.35 -9.94
CA GLN A 53 -12.85 4.32 -9.58
C GLN A 53 -13.49 3.04 -10.13
N TYR A 54 -14.00 2.19 -9.24
CA TYR A 54 -14.73 0.99 -9.64
C TYR A 54 -16.04 1.38 -10.35
N LYS A 55 -16.26 0.82 -11.55
CA LYS A 55 -17.45 1.03 -12.40
C LYS A 55 -18.21 -0.26 -12.71
N GLY A 56 -17.80 -1.38 -12.13
CA GLY A 56 -18.39 -2.68 -12.41
C GLY A 56 -19.65 -2.96 -11.59
N LYS A 57 -20.24 -4.14 -11.84
CA LYS A 57 -21.47 -4.60 -11.17
C LYS A 57 -21.22 -5.64 -10.06
N THR A 58 -19.98 -6.10 -9.92
CA THR A 58 -19.60 -7.08 -8.91
C THR A 58 -19.03 -6.38 -7.66
N PRO A 59 -19.01 -7.02 -6.50
CA PRO A 59 -18.29 -6.48 -5.37
C PRO A 59 -16.79 -6.32 -5.70
N ILE A 60 -16.16 -5.29 -5.14
CA ILE A 60 -14.70 -5.23 -5.06
C ILE A 60 -14.26 -6.36 -4.13
N THR A 61 -13.31 -7.18 -4.59
CA THR A 61 -12.69 -8.22 -3.78
C THR A 61 -11.30 -7.77 -3.34
N GLY A 62 -10.91 -8.14 -2.13
CA GLY A 62 -9.59 -7.78 -1.59
C GLY A 62 -8.45 -8.25 -2.50
N THR A 63 -7.46 -7.39 -2.65
CA THR A 63 -6.19 -7.65 -3.35
C THR A 63 -5.09 -7.50 -2.33
N HIS A 64 -4.06 -8.34 -2.40
CA HIS A 64 -2.89 -8.19 -1.54
C HIS A 64 -1.75 -7.51 -2.31
N ILE A 65 -1.24 -6.39 -1.77
CA ILE A 65 -0.13 -5.63 -2.33
C ILE A 65 0.88 -5.35 -1.22
N ALA A 66 2.14 -5.71 -1.46
CA ALA A 66 3.24 -5.52 -0.53
C ALA A 66 4.27 -4.52 -1.08
N PHE A 67 4.53 -3.45 -0.33
CA PHE A 67 5.53 -2.45 -0.65
C PHE A 67 6.84 -2.76 0.08
N ARG A 68 7.91 -2.98 -0.67
CA ARG A 68 9.24 -3.16 -0.07
C ARG A 68 9.80 -1.81 0.37
N VAL A 69 10.25 -1.77 1.62
CA VAL A 69 10.86 -0.59 2.26
C VAL A 69 12.28 -0.91 2.72
N ASP A 70 13.06 0.14 3.01
CA ASP A 70 14.48 0.06 3.37
C ASP A 70 14.74 0.09 4.89
N THR A 71 13.72 0.32 5.72
CA THR A 71 13.84 0.32 7.18
C THR A 71 12.59 -0.20 7.89
N LYS A 72 12.75 -0.67 9.13
CA LYS A 72 11.63 -1.10 9.99
C LYS A 72 10.77 0.10 10.42
N GLU A 73 11.38 1.25 10.63
CA GLU A 73 10.70 2.49 11.03
C GLU A 73 9.70 2.94 9.97
N LYS A 74 9.97 2.68 8.67
CA LYS A 74 9.01 2.92 7.60
C LYS A 74 7.80 1.99 7.69
N VAL A 75 8.00 0.72 8.04
CA VAL A 75 6.91 -0.23 8.30
C VAL A 75 6.03 0.28 9.45
N ASP A 76 6.66 0.69 10.55
CA ASP A 76 5.96 1.18 11.74
C ASP A 76 5.15 2.46 11.42
N SER A 77 5.81 3.46 10.81
CA SER A 77 5.19 4.75 10.48
C SER A 77 4.06 4.61 9.46
N PHE A 78 4.23 3.72 8.48
CA PHE A 78 3.21 3.41 7.47
C PHE A 78 1.96 2.82 8.11
N PHE A 79 2.14 1.83 9.01
CA PHE A 79 1.05 1.21 9.73
C PHE A 79 0.32 2.19 10.65
N GLU A 80 1.05 2.93 11.49
CA GLU A 80 0.46 3.88 12.43
C GLU A 80 -0.42 4.91 11.74
N LEU A 81 0.04 5.44 10.60
CA LEU A 81 -0.71 6.42 9.83
C LEU A 81 -1.96 5.81 9.18
N ALA A 82 -1.86 4.58 8.66
CA ALA A 82 -3.01 3.89 8.08
C ALA A 82 -4.12 3.64 9.12
N ILE A 83 -3.77 3.12 10.30
CA ILE A 83 -4.73 2.88 11.38
C ILE A 83 -5.38 4.19 11.85
N LYS A 84 -4.59 5.27 11.98
CA LYS A 84 -5.11 6.59 12.33
C LYS A 84 -6.13 7.13 11.33
N LEU A 85 -6.01 6.74 10.05
CA LEU A 85 -6.90 7.16 8.96
C LEU A 85 -8.08 6.20 8.72
N GLY A 86 -8.28 5.22 9.60
CA GLY A 86 -9.43 4.32 9.56
C GLY A 86 -9.20 3.00 8.83
N ALA A 87 -7.95 2.67 8.47
CA ALA A 87 -7.62 1.33 8.03
C ALA A 87 -7.88 0.31 9.15
N LYS A 88 -8.25 -0.91 8.78
CA LYS A 88 -8.47 -2.00 9.74
C LYS A 88 -7.19 -2.80 9.91
N ASP A 89 -6.75 -2.97 11.17
CA ASP A 89 -5.62 -3.82 11.52
C ASP A 89 -5.79 -5.24 10.98
N ASN A 90 -4.76 -5.75 10.30
CA ASN A 90 -4.65 -7.13 9.82
C ASN A 90 -3.32 -7.78 10.22
N GLY A 91 -2.55 -7.15 11.11
CA GLY A 91 -1.23 -7.60 11.53
C GLY A 91 -0.31 -6.42 11.84
N LYS A 92 -0.15 -6.11 13.13
CA LYS A 92 0.77 -5.06 13.61
C LYS A 92 2.21 -5.23 13.11
N PRO A 93 2.99 -4.14 13.01
CA PRO A 93 4.40 -4.21 12.70
C PRO A 93 5.14 -5.20 13.60
N GLY A 94 5.95 -6.05 13.00
CA GLY A 94 6.73 -7.03 13.75
C GLY A 94 7.47 -8.01 12.85
N PRO A 95 8.34 -8.87 13.45
CA PRO A 95 8.99 -9.94 12.71
C PRO A 95 7.98 -10.97 12.18
N ARG A 96 8.29 -11.58 11.04
CA ARG A 96 7.58 -12.72 10.41
C ARG A 96 8.58 -13.83 10.07
N PRO A 97 9.17 -14.49 11.07
CA PRO A 97 10.24 -15.49 10.86
C PRO A 97 9.80 -16.69 10.02
N GLU A 98 8.48 -16.90 9.85
CA GLU A 98 7.88 -17.91 8.97
C GLU A 98 8.11 -17.64 7.47
N TYR A 99 8.42 -16.41 7.08
CA TYR A 99 8.72 -16.06 5.69
C TYR A 99 10.22 -16.07 5.43
N THR A 100 10.96 -15.22 6.15
CA THR A 100 12.43 -15.19 6.15
C THR A 100 12.93 -14.73 7.52
N LYS A 101 14.21 -14.99 7.83
CA LYS A 101 14.83 -14.61 9.11
C LYS A 101 14.73 -13.10 9.41
N ASN A 102 14.79 -12.26 8.38
CA ASN A 102 14.84 -10.80 8.50
C ASN A 102 13.52 -10.11 8.15
N TYR A 103 12.48 -10.86 7.81
CA TYR A 103 11.18 -10.32 7.43
C TYR A 103 10.55 -9.54 8.58
N TYR A 104 10.39 -8.24 8.40
CA TYR A 104 9.67 -7.36 9.31
C TYR A 104 8.59 -6.62 8.53
N ALA A 105 7.33 -6.81 8.92
CA ALA A 105 6.20 -6.32 8.13
C ALA A 105 4.99 -5.93 8.98
N CYS A 106 4.10 -5.18 8.35
CA CYS A 106 2.77 -4.86 8.86
C CYS A 106 1.72 -5.15 7.78
N PHE A 107 0.48 -5.36 8.21
CA PHE A 107 -0.66 -5.63 7.35
C PHE A 107 -1.87 -4.85 7.83
N PHE A 108 -2.61 -4.24 6.91
CA PHE A 108 -3.91 -3.65 7.19
C PHE A 108 -4.81 -3.77 5.97
N TYR A 109 -6.12 -3.75 6.22
CA TYR A 109 -7.10 -3.55 5.16
C TYR A 109 -7.31 -2.05 4.93
N ASP A 110 -7.21 -1.62 3.67
CA ASP A 110 -7.57 -0.27 3.28
C ASP A 110 -9.11 -0.05 3.35
N LEU A 111 -9.57 1.09 2.83
CA LEU A 111 -10.98 1.48 2.88
C LEU A 111 -11.92 0.54 2.09
N ASP A 112 -11.36 -0.23 1.15
CA ASP A 112 -12.09 -1.14 0.26
C ASP A 112 -11.82 -2.62 0.56
N GLY A 113 -11.01 -2.92 1.57
CA GLY A 113 -10.69 -4.30 1.99
C GLY A 113 -9.51 -4.93 1.25
N HIS A 114 -8.69 -4.15 0.54
CA HIS A 114 -7.41 -4.61 0.01
C HIS A 114 -6.41 -4.80 1.15
N ASN A 115 -5.70 -5.93 1.17
CA ASN A 115 -4.69 -6.25 2.19
C ASN A 115 -3.36 -5.59 1.82
N ILE A 116 -3.08 -4.45 2.41
CA ILE A 116 -1.89 -3.66 2.14
C ILE A 116 -0.80 -4.01 3.14
N GLU A 117 0.41 -4.22 2.62
CA GLU A 117 1.59 -4.56 3.40
C GLU A 117 2.73 -3.57 3.14
N ALA A 118 3.50 -3.26 4.18
CA ALA A 118 4.87 -2.78 4.04
C ALA A 118 5.82 -3.82 4.63
N VAL A 119 6.89 -4.13 3.89
CA VAL A 119 7.87 -5.16 4.25
C VAL A 119 9.29 -4.62 4.16
N PHE A 120 10.02 -4.74 5.26
CA PHE A 120 11.46 -4.68 5.30
C PHE A 120 12.00 -6.11 5.32
N ASP A 121 12.81 -6.48 4.34
CA ASP A 121 13.49 -7.77 4.31
C ASP A 121 14.85 -7.61 3.67
N VAL A 122 15.86 -8.26 4.27
CA VAL A 122 17.23 -8.26 3.78
C VAL A 122 17.49 -9.62 3.19
N PHE A 123 17.50 -9.68 1.85
CA PHE A 123 18.05 -10.82 1.15
C PHE A 123 19.55 -10.87 1.42
N GLU A 124 19.99 -11.76 2.29
CA GLU A 124 21.39 -12.18 2.27
C GLU A 124 21.59 -12.84 0.90
N LYS A 125 22.36 -12.18 0.03
CA LYS A 125 22.89 -12.87 -1.14
C LYS A 125 23.87 -13.90 -0.59
N GLU A 126 23.53 -15.18 -0.74
CA GLU A 126 24.55 -16.24 -0.76
C GLU A 126 25.60 -15.94 -1.85
#